data_AF-A0A1C6U300-F1
#
_entry.id   AF-A0A1C6U300-F1
#
_cell.length_a   1.000
_cell.length_b   1.000
_cell.length_c   1.000
_cell.angle_alpha   90.00
_cell.angle_beta   90.00
_cell.angle_gamma   90.00
#
_symmetry.space_group_name_H-M   'P 1'
#
loop_
_entity.id
_entity.type
_entity.pdbx_description
1 polymer ?
#
loop_
_entity_poly.entity_id
_entity_poly.type
_entity_poly.pdbx_seq_one_letter_code
_entity_poly.pdbx_strand_id
1 'polypeptide(L)'
;MSTDAVLRELLVRQLDHWLPGALHRSRRATLALAYAGSDPAGAAAALRVVAEFADRLRGRRLTVLVLAPDGTELPTRLGAVEATLPADVAVHVVPGHPDRLPVALKAAGAAGAPLLTVVDGGDPDPALLAAAASGRPAELLLVTEPGRALRPLLTTAGFPLATEVELVPATDTPARLLGYATGSDRALEALKDALWDLDEYAGVRYRDPADPAGRPVDISLDPEPGPLRRELLAELARSGPRTVTELRRFAVTSTIYRAADANRALVTLLAAGAVTREPEHGRLGGDVMITADPGGTAEPTA
;
A
#
# COMPACT_ATOMS: atom_id res chain seq x y z
N MET A 1 11.40 16.18 4.00
CA MET A 1 11.47 14.72 4.17
C MET A 1 11.76 14.11 2.80
N SER A 2 12.69 13.16 2.68
CA SER A 2 12.92 12.45 1.41
C SER A 2 11.86 11.37 1.19
N THR A 3 11.70 10.91 -0.05
CA THR A 3 10.85 9.76 -0.39
C THR A 3 11.18 8.53 0.46
N ASP A 4 12.45 8.30 0.79
CA ASP A 4 12.88 7.15 1.61
C ASP A 4 12.35 7.22 3.05
N ALA A 5 12.21 8.42 3.60
CA ALA A 5 11.64 8.60 4.93
C ALA A 5 10.12 8.35 4.93
N VAL A 6 9.41 8.76 3.87
CA VAL A 6 8.00 8.41 3.66
C VAL A 6 7.82 6.89 3.55
N LEU A 7 8.62 6.23 2.72
CA LEU A 7 8.56 4.76 2.54
C LEU A 7 8.88 4.00 3.84
N ARG A 8 9.82 4.51 4.63
CA ARG A 8 10.15 3.94 5.94
C ARG A 8 9.00 4.05 6.93
N GLU A 9 8.36 5.22 7.01
CA GLU A 9 7.19 5.42 7.88
C GLU A 9 6.02 4.54 7.45
N LEU A 10 5.76 4.42 6.14
CA LEU A 10 4.74 3.51 5.61
C LEU A 10 5.05 2.05 5.93
N LEU A 11 6.31 1.63 5.84
CA LEU A 11 6.74 0.28 6.22
C LEU A 11 6.48 0.01 7.70
N VAL A 12 6.81 0.97 8.58
CA VAL A 12 6.57 0.86 10.02
C VAL A 12 5.07 0.65 10.29
N ARG A 13 4.22 1.53 9.74
CA ARG A 13 2.75 1.44 9.91
C ARG A 13 2.17 0.15 9.33
N GLN A 14 2.69 -0.30 8.18
CA GLN A 14 2.26 -1.57 7.59
C GLN A 14 2.62 -2.76 8.48
N LEU A 15 3.80 -2.75 9.10
CA LEU A 15 4.21 -3.81 10.03
C LEU A 15 3.37 -3.81 11.31
N ASP A 16 3.07 -2.63 11.85
CA ASP A 16 2.17 -2.47 13.01
C ASP A 16 0.78 -3.06 12.74
N HIS A 17 0.27 -2.89 11.52
CA HIS A 17 -0.99 -3.46 11.10
C HIS A 17 -0.90 -4.98 10.85
N TRP A 18 0.10 -5.40 10.08
CA TRP A 18 0.22 -6.77 9.57
C TRP A 18 0.59 -7.78 10.66
N LEU A 19 1.59 -7.46 11.47
CA LEU A 19 2.23 -8.44 12.36
C LEU A 19 1.25 -9.03 13.40
N PRO A 20 0.40 -8.25 14.10
CA PRO A 20 -0.60 -8.82 15.00
C PRO A 20 -1.57 -9.76 14.29
N GLY A 21 -2.02 -9.39 13.08
CA GLY A 21 -2.93 -10.21 12.26
C GLY A 21 -2.29 -11.51 11.79
N ALA A 22 -1.03 -11.45 11.34
CA ALA A 22 -0.27 -12.61 10.89
C ALA A 22 -0.05 -13.63 12.03
N LEU A 23 0.37 -13.16 13.21
CA LEU A 23 0.65 -14.00 14.37
C LEU A 23 -0.63 -14.55 15.02
N HIS A 24 -1.77 -13.87 14.86
CA HIS A 24 -3.06 -14.40 15.28
C HIS A 24 -3.48 -15.58 14.39
N ARG A 25 -3.32 -15.45 13.07
CA ARG A 25 -3.74 -16.47 12.09
C ARG A 25 -2.84 -17.70 12.08
N SER A 26 -1.55 -17.56 12.34
CA SER A 26 -0.59 -18.66 12.23
C SER A 26 0.45 -18.63 13.36
N ARG A 27 1.02 -19.80 13.67
CA ARG A 27 2.18 -19.89 14.57
C ARG A 27 3.50 -19.51 13.88
N ARG A 28 3.47 -19.34 12.57
CA ARG A 28 4.63 -18.98 11.74
C ARG A 28 4.24 -17.84 10.82
N ALA A 29 5.12 -16.88 10.61
CA ALA A 29 4.96 -15.84 9.60
C ALA A 29 6.33 -15.51 9.00
N THR A 30 6.33 -14.98 7.77
CA THR A 30 7.55 -14.54 7.09
C THR A 30 7.44 -13.08 6.69
N LEU A 31 8.47 -12.31 7.01
CA LEU A 31 8.72 -10.97 6.49
C LEU A 31 9.91 -11.04 5.54
N ALA A 32 9.74 -10.69 4.28
CA ALA A 32 10.84 -10.62 3.32
C ALA A 32 11.07 -9.17 2.90
N LEU A 33 12.30 -8.69 3.07
CA LEU A 33 12.73 -7.35 2.73
C LEU A 33 13.81 -7.47 1.66
N ALA A 34 13.59 -6.92 0.47
CA ALA A 34 14.54 -6.98 -0.63
C ALA A 34 14.83 -5.59 -1.17
N TYR A 35 16.11 -5.23 -1.20
CA TYR A 35 16.58 -3.90 -1.59
C TYR A 35 17.54 -4.02 -2.78
N ALA A 36 17.28 -3.25 -3.84
CA ALA A 36 18.18 -3.11 -4.98
C ALA A 36 19.42 -2.25 -4.65
N GLY A 37 19.27 -1.30 -3.72
CA GLY A 37 20.31 -0.35 -3.32
C GLY A 37 21.00 -0.69 -1.99
N SER A 38 21.93 0.18 -1.60
CA SER A 38 22.82 0.03 -0.43
C SER A 38 22.30 0.66 0.87
N ASP A 39 21.06 1.19 0.88
CA ASP A 39 20.43 1.73 2.10
C ASP A 39 19.41 0.77 2.75
N PRO A 40 19.86 -0.18 3.60
CA PRO A 40 18.99 -1.03 4.40
C PRO A 40 18.41 -0.31 5.62
N ALA A 41 18.39 1.03 5.68
CA ALA A 41 17.77 1.72 6.81
C ALA A 41 16.29 1.30 6.99
N GLY A 42 15.62 0.91 5.91
CA GLY A 42 14.30 0.25 5.96
C GLY A 42 14.32 -1.08 6.73
N ALA A 43 15.33 -1.93 6.52
CA ALA A 43 15.46 -3.21 7.22
C ALA A 43 15.68 -3.03 8.73
N ALA A 44 16.57 -2.11 9.12
CA ALA A 44 16.78 -1.79 10.53
C ALA A 44 15.52 -1.20 11.19
N ALA A 45 14.77 -0.35 10.48
CA ALA A 45 13.49 0.17 10.97
C ALA A 45 12.45 -0.94 11.15
N ALA A 46 12.31 -1.84 10.17
CA ALA A 46 11.42 -3.00 10.27
C ALA A 46 11.76 -3.90 11.47
N LEU A 47 13.04 -4.18 11.71
CA LEU A 47 13.45 -4.99 12.85
C LEU A 47 13.16 -4.31 14.20
N ARG A 48 13.26 -2.97 14.29
CA ARG A 48 12.87 -2.24 15.50
C ARG A 48 11.38 -2.39 15.79
N VAL A 49 10.52 -2.27 14.78
CA VAL A 49 9.09 -2.53 14.93
C VAL A 49 8.84 -3.95 15.41
N VAL A 50 9.51 -4.94 14.80
CA VAL A 50 9.41 -6.35 15.26
C VAL A 50 9.79 -6.50 16.74
N ALA A 51 10.83 -5.80 17.20
CA ALA A 51 11.24 -5.82 18.60
C ALA A 51 10.15 -5.27 19.55
N GLU A 52 9.37 -4.27 19.13
CA GLU A 52 8.24 -3.74 19.91
C GLU A 52 7.11 -4.76 20.11
N PHE A 53 7.01 -5.75 19.23
CA PHE A 53 6.05 -6.86 19.34
C PHE A 53 6.59 -8.09 20.07
N ALA A 54 7.76 -8.01 20.73
CA ALA A 54 8.42 -9.16 21.35
C ALA A 54 7.52 -9.97 22.29
N ASP A 55 6.68 -9.31 23.10
CA ASP A 55 5.75 -10.00 24.01
C ASP A 55 4.66 -10.79 23.29
N ARG A 56 4.27 -10.37 22.08
CA ARG A 56 3.26 -11.06 21.26
C ARG A 56 3.82 -12.21 20.45
N LEU A 57 5.15 -12.30 20.34
CA LEU A 57 5.87 -13.34 19.62
C LEU A 57 6.07 -14.62 20.44
N ARG A 58 5.76 -14.63 21.75
CA ARG A 58 5.96 -15.82 22.59
C ARG A 58 5.23 -17.05 22.03
N GLY A 59 5.99 -18.07 21.66
CA GLY A 59 5.47 -19.31 21.09
C GLY A 59 5.01 -19.20 19.62
N ARG A 60 5.38 -18.11 18.93
CA ARG A 60 5.11 -17.84 17.52
C ARG A 60 6.44 -17.56 16.83
N ARG A 61 6.70 -18.15 15.67
CA ARG A 61 7.95 -17.94 14.94
C ARG A 61 7.79 -16.90 13.84
N LEU A 62 8.63 -15.87 13.85
CA LEU A 62 8.76 -14.94 12.74
C LEU A 62 10.10 -15.17 12.05
N THR A 63 10.07 -15.42 10.75
CA THR A 63 11.27 -15.44 9.91
C THR A 63 11.38 -14.12 9.17
N VAL A 64 12.50 -13.43 9.32
CA VAL A 64 12.81 -12.21 8.57
C VAL A 64 13.92 -12.53 7.57
N LEU A 65 13.64 -12.36 6.28
CA LEU A 65 14.62 -12.48 5.21
C LEU A 65 15.02 -11.08 4.76
N VAL A 66 16.32 -10.79 4.71
CA VAL A 66 16.84 -9.51 4.22
C VAL A 66 17.77 -9.76 3.03
N LEU A 67 17.37 -9.28 1.85
CA LEU A 67 18.14 -9.34 0.61
C LEU A 67 18.67 -7.94 0.29
N ALA A 68 19.98 -7.82 0.10
CA ALA A 68 20.61 -6.59 -0.38
C ALA A 68 21.94 -6.91 -1.10
N PRO A 69 22.41 -6.04 -2.02
CA PRO A 69 23.67 -6.23 -2.73
C PRO A 69 24.89 -6.31 -1.80
N ASP A 70 24.95 -5.46 -0.76
CA ASP A 70 26.08 -5.37 0.18
C ASP A 70 25.97 -6.38 1.34
N GLY A 71 25.82 -7.66 1.00
CA GLY A 71 25.54 -8.72 1.97
C GLY A 71 26.63 -8.96 3.03
N THR A 72 27.84 -8.42 2.87
CA THR A 72 28.96 -8.61 3.81
C THR A 72 28.95 -7.62 4.98
N GLU A 73 28.50 -6.38 4.77
CA GLU A 73 28.42 -5.36 5.84
C GLU A 73 27.05 -5.34 6.53
N LEU A 74 26.04 -5.87 5.86
CA LEU A 74 24.66 -5.85 6.33
C LEU A 74 24.45 -6.59 7.67
N PRO A 75 25.08 -7.76 7.93
CA PRO A 75 25.02 -8.40 9.25
C PRO A 75 25.57 -7.51 10.37
N THR A 76 26.70 -6.83 10.13
CA THR A 76 27.30 -5.90 11.10
C THR A 76 26.37 -4.72 11.40
N ARG A 77 25.71 -4.18 10.37
CA ARG A 77 24.76 -3.06 10.51
C ARG A 77 23.48 -3.45 11.24
N LEU A 78 22.96 -4.66 11.00
CA LEU A 78 21.74 -5.14 11.63
C LEU A 78 21.97 -5.74 13.02
N GLY A 79 23.18 -6.21 13.32
CA GLY A 79 23.48 -6.98 14.53
C GLY A 79 23.08 -6.30 15.84
N ALA A 80 23.20 -4.97 15.93
CA ALA A 80 22.76 -4.23 17.11
C ALA A 80 21.24 -4.30 17.35
N VAL A 81 20.44 -4.27 16.28
CA VAL A 81 18.97 -4.41 16.36
C VAL A 81 18.58 -5.88 16.49
N GLU A 82 19.26 -6.77 15.79
CA GLU A 82 19.02 -8.22 15.88
C GLU A 82 19.23 -8.74 17.30
N ALA A 83 20.25 -8.22 18.02
CA ALA A 83 20.52 -8.59 19.42
C ALA A 83 19.39 -8.22 20.40
N THR A 84 18.49 -7.32 20.02
CA THR A 84 17.32 -6.94 20.84
C THR A 84 16.08 -7.78 20.53
N LEU A 85 16.14 -8.64 19.51
CA LEU A 85 14.99 -9.44 19.10
C LEU A 85 14.77 -10.63 20.04
N PRO A 86 13.51 -11.06 20.24
CA PRO A 86 13.24 -12.28 20.99
C PRO A 86 13.73 -13.51 20.21
N ALA A 87 14.03 -14.60 20.92
CA ALA A 87 14.50 -15.86 20.33
C ALA A 87 13.51 -16.50 19.32
N ASP A 88 12.26 -16.07 19.35
CA ASP A 88 11.19 -16.46 18.43
C ASP A 88 11.32 -15.81 17.03
N VAL A 89 12.23 -14.84 16.85
CA VAL A 89 12.52 -14.18 15.58
C VAL A 89 13.85 -14.69 15.02
N ALA A 90 13.83 -15.20 13.79
CA ALA A 90 15.02 -15.61 13.07
C ALA A 90 15.27 -14.65 11.90
N VAL A 91 16.40 -13.94 11.92
CA VAL A 91 16.83 -13.06 10.83
C VAL A 91 17.81 -13.81 9.93
N HIS A 92 17.58 -13.77 8.62
CA HIS A 92 18.46 -14.36 7.62
C HIS A 92 18.82 -13.31 6.59
N VAL A 93 20.11 -12.95 6.56
CA VAL A 93 20.67 -12.08 5.54
C VAL A 93 21.08 -12.94 4.34
N VAL A 94 20.54 -12.62 3.17
CA VAL A 94 20.82 -13.30 1.91
C VAL A 94 21.47 -12.30 0.96
N PRO A 95 22.76 -12.47 0.61
CA PRO A 95 23.40 -11.59 -0.36
C PRO A 95 22.71 -11.64 -1.73
N GLY A 96 22.41 -10.48 -2.31
CA GLY A 96 21.89 -10.39 -3.66
C GLY A 96 20.77 -9.36 -3.84
N HIS A 97 20.39 -9.18 -5.10
CA HIS A 97 19.35 -8.26 -5.54
C HIS A 97 17.95 -8.90 -5.34
N PRO A 98 16.86 -8.11 -5.39
CA PRO A 98 15.48 -8.62 -5.38
C PRO A 98 15.16 -9.79 -6.32
N ASP A 99 15.91 -10.00 -7.40
CA ASP A 99 15.76 -11.12 -8.33
C ASP A 99 15.98 -12.50 -7.66
N ARG A 100 16.63 -12.55 -6.49
CA ARG A 100 16.83 -13.75 -5.69
C ARG A 100 15.64 -14.12 -4.80
N LEU A 101 14.61 -13.26 -4.70
CA LEU A 101 13.41 -13.53 -3.90
C LEU A 101 12.75 -14.88 -4.17
N PRO A 102 12.59 -15.36 -5.42
CA PRO A 102 11.99 -16.67 -5.68
C PRO A 102 12.73 -17.83 -5.02
N VAL A 103 14.07 -17.73 -4.93
CA VAL A 103 14.89 -18.74 -4.26
C VAL A 103 14.78 -18.61 -2.75
N ALA A 104 14.89 -17.39 -2.23
CA ALA A 104 14.82 -17.11 -0.79
C ALA A 104 13.45 -17.46 -0.18
N LEU A 105 12.36 -17.23 -0.92
CA LEU A 105 10.99 -17.48 -0.48
C LEU A 105 10.52 -18.92 -0.67
N LYS A 106 11.29 -19.78 -1.35
CA LYS A 106 10.85 -21.16 -1.66
C LYS A 106 10.43 -21.94 -0.41
N ALA A 107 11.20 -21.81 0.68
CA ALA A 107 10.87 -22.46 1.96
C ALA A 107 9.68 -21.80 2.66
N ALA A 108 9.58 -20.47 2.60
CA ALA A 108 8.47 -19.72 3.19
C ALA A 108 7.13 -20.03 2.51
N GLY A 109 7.10 -20.05 1.18
CA GLY A 109 5.91 -20.41 0.40
C GLY A 109 5.43 -21.84 0.68
N ALA A 110 6.36 -22.80 0.82
CA ALA A 110 6.01 -24.17 1.18
C ALA A 110 5.37 -24.32 2.57
N ALA A 111 5.64 -23.38 3.50
CA ALA A 111 5.05 -23.40 4.83
C ALA A 111 3.58 -22.96 4.85
N GLY A 112 3.07 -22.33 3.78
CA GLY A 112 1.69 -21.84 3.70
C GLY A 112 1.34 -20.84 4.80
N ALA A 113 2.32 -20.09 5.28
CA ALA A 113 2.18 -19.10 6.35
C ALA A 113 1.88 -17.70 5.79
N PRO A 114 1.38 -16.76 6.62
CA PRO A 114 1.34 -15.35 6.27
C PRO A 114 2.70 -14.85 5.79
N LEU A 115 2.70 -14.13 4.66
CA LEU A 115 3.91 -13.54 4.06
C LEU A 115 3.65 -12.06 3.78
N LEU A 116 4.51 -11.20 4.29
CA LEU A 116 4.66 -9.82 3.84
C LEU A 116 5.99 -9.69 3.09
N THR A 117 5.93 -9.28 1.83
CA THR A 117 7.11 -9.01 1.02
C THR A 117 7.22 -7.52 0.76
N VAL A 118 8.40 -6.96 1.00
CA VAL A 118 8.74 -5.56 0.72
C VAL A 118 9.88 -5.58 -0.28
N VAL A 119 9.67 -4.93 -1.43
CA VAL A 119 10.66 -4.84 -2.49
C VAL A 119 10.90 -3.37 -2.78
N ASP A 120 12.13 -2.93 -2.57
CA ASP A 120 12.54 -1.56 -2.82
C ASP A 120 13.60 -1.54 -3.93
N GLY A 121 13.13 -1.20 -5.13
CA GLY A 121 13.89 -1.25 -6.38
C GLY A 121 13.86 -2.62 -7.06
N GLY A 122 14.30 -2.65 -8.32
CA GLY A 122 14.22 -3.81 -9.20
C GLY A 122 12.92 -3.87 -10.01
N ASP A 123 12.96 -4.60 -11.12
CA ASP A 123 11.80 -4.74 -12.00
C ASP A 123 10.73 -5.66 -11.38
N PRO A 124 9.42 -5.39 -11.62
CA PRO A 124 8.32 -6.28 -11.26
C PRO A 124 8.29 -7.53 -12.16
N ASP A 125 9.35 -8.33 -12.10
CA ASP A 125 9.48 -9.59 -12.82
C ASP A 125 8.38 -10.60 -12.40
N PRO A 126 7.78 -11.35 -13.35
CA PRO A 126 6.75 -12.33 -13.02
C PRO A 126 7.13 -13.38 -11.99
N ALA A 127 8.39 -13.85 -11.95
CA ALA A 127 8.83 -14.85 -10.98
C ALA A 127 8.94 -14.24 -9.57
N LEU A 128 9.42 -12.99 -9.46
CA LEU A 128 9.42 -12.24 -8.21
C LEU A 128 7.98 -12.07 -7.68
N LEU A 129 7.05 -11.61 -8.53
CA LEU A 129 5.67 -11.39 -8.13
C LEU A 129 4.98 -12.71 -7.71
N ALA A 130 5.21 -13.80 -8.44
CA ALA A 130 4.68 -15.12 -8.10
C ALA A 130 5.24 -15.64 -6.75
N ALA A 131 6.51 -15.37 -6.45
CA ALA A 131 7.11 -15.71 -5.17
C ALA A 131 6.47 -14.92 -4.01
N ALA A 132 6.25 -13.62 -4.19
CA ALA A 132 5.57 -12.77 -3.21
C ALA A 132 4.12 -13.22 -2.95
N ALA A 133 3.43 -13.75 -3.96
CA ALA A 133 2.06 -14.28 -3.86
C ALA A 133 1.95 -15.68 -3.20
N SER A 134 3.07 -16.30 -2.81
CA SER A 134 3.09 -17.67 -2.30
C SER A 134 2.55 -17.82 -0.86
N GLY A 135 2.48 -16.74 -0.09
CA GLY A 135 1.98 -16.75 1.28
C GLY A 135 0.47 -16.94 1.42
N ARG A 136 0.02 -17.30 2.63
CA ARG A 136 -1.40 -17.48 2.96
C ARG A 136 -1.71 -16.84 4.32
N PRO A 137 -2.18 -15.57 4.36
CA PRO A 137 -2.31 -14.63 3.25
C PRO A 137 -0.95 -14.11 2.74
N ALA A 138 -0.95 -13.50 1.55
CA ALA A 138 0.19 -12.80 0.98
C ALA A 138 -0.10 -11.30 0.87
N GLU A 139 0.88 -10.48 1.22
CA GLU A 139 0.90 -9.03 1.04
C GLU A 139 2.23 -8.61 0.42
N LEU A 140 2.19 -7.66 -0.52
CA LEU A 140 3.35 -7.14 -1.23
C LEU A 140 3.33 -5.61 -1.21
N LEU A 141 4.45 -5.01 -0.83
CA LEU A 141 4.73 -3.59 -0.94
C LEU A 141 5.95 -3.44 -1.88
N LEU A 142 5.73 -2.91 -3.08
CA LEU A 142 6.72 -2.82 -4.15
C LEU A 142 7.01 -1.36 -4.47
N VAL A 143 8.27 -0.97 -4.51
CA VAL A 143 8.69 0.37 -4.89
C VAL A 143 9.62 0.30 -6.10
N THR A 144 9.30 1.03 -7.16
CA THR A 144 10.05 1.05 -8.42
C THR A 144 10.09 2.46 -9.02
N GLU A 145 10.80 2.64 -10.13
CA GLU A 145 10.68 3.84 -10.95
C GLU A 145 9.27 3.95 -11.57
N PRO A 146 8.71 5.16 -11.72
CA PRO A 146 7.48 5.40 -12.45
C PRO A 146 7.57 5.03 -13.94
N GLY A 147 6.40 4.99 -14.61
CA GLY A 147 6.32 4.76 -16.05
C GLY A 147 5.68 3.42 -16.46
N ARG A 148 5.32 2.58 -15.49
CA ARG A 148 4.58 1.33 -15.73
C ARG A 148 3.50 1.13 -14.67
N ALA A 149 2.26 0.93 -15.10
CA ALA A 149 1.17 0.57 -14.20
C ALA A 149 1.45 -0.79 -13.54
N LEU A 150 1.47 -0.81 -12.21
CA LEU A 150 1.67 -1.99 -11.37
C LEU A 150 0.37 -2.74 -11.13
N ARG A 151 -0.79 -2.06 -11.01
CA ARG A 151 -2.07 -2.73 -10.70
C ARG A 151 -2.34 -3.95 -11.62
N PRO A 152 -2.24 -3.86 -12.97
CA PRO A 152 -2.48 -5.02 -13.83
C PRO A 152 -1.47 -6.15 -13.63
N LEU A 153 -0.20 -5.83 -13.35
CA LEU A 153 0.85 -6.82 -13.10
C LEU A 153 0.61 -7.56 -11.78
N LEU A 154 0.26 -6.82 -10.73
CA LEU A 154 -0.04 -7.35 -9.40
C LEU A 154 -1.28 -8.26 -9.44
N THR A 155 -2.32 -7.84 -10.15
CA THR A 155 -3.52 -8.67 -10.35
C THR A 155 -3.22 -9.94 -11.12
N THR A 156 -2.43 -9.85 -12.19
CA THR A 156 -2.00 -11.02 -12.98
C THR A 156 -1.15 -11.98 -12.15
N ALA A 157 -0.39 -11.48 -11.18
CA ALA A 157 0.39 -12.29 -10.26
C ALA A 157 -0.44 -13.01 -9.18
N GLY A 158 -1.76 -12.76 -9.12
CA GLY A 158 -2.68 -13.46 -8.24
C GLY A 158 -3.14 -12.69 -7.00
N PHE A 159 -2.84 -11.39 -6.92
CA PHE A 159 -3.39 -10.53 -5.87
C PHE A 159 -4.74 -9.96 -6.32
N PRO A 160 -5.87 -10.29 -5.65
CA PRO A 160 -7.18 -9.81 -6.08
C PRO A 160 -7.39 -8.30 -5.84
N LEU A 161 -6.61 -7.71 -4.95
CA LEU A 161 -6.65 -6.29 -4.62
C LEU A 161 -5.25 -5.69 -4.79
N ALA A 162 -5.18 -4.60 -5.55
CA ALA A 162 -3.95 -3.85 -5.75
C ALA A 162 -4.23 -2.36 -5.79
N THR A 163 -3.27 -1.57 -5.33
CA THR A 163 -3.28 -0.12 -5.48
C THR A 163 -1.88 0.38 -5.80
N GLU A 164 -1.81 1.59 -6.33
CA GLU A 164 -0.54 2.23 -6.65
C GLU A 164 -0.66 3.75 -6.48
N VAL A 165 0.45 4.38 -6.10
CA VAL A 165 0.60 5.81 -5.89
C VAL A 165 2.03 6.22 -6.24
N GLU A 166 2.18 7.34 -6.94
CA GLU A 166 3.49 7.94 -7.17
C GLU A 166 3.82 8.94 -6.07
N LEU A 167 5.01 8.80 -5.50
CA LEU A 167 5.63 9.68 -4.53
C LEU A 167 6.45 10.72 -5.28
N VAL A 168 5.95 11.94 -5.36
CA VAL A 168 6.54 13.05 -6.12
C VAL A 168 7.26 14.00 -5.14
N PRO A 169 8.59 13.98 -5.06
CA PRO A 169 9.32 14.90 -4.18
C PRO A 169 9.20 16.35 -4.69
N ALA A 170 9.31 17.31 -3.78
CA ALA A 170 9.35 18.74 -4.10
C ALA A 170 10.69 19.21 -4.69
N THR A 171 11.73 18.38 -4.56
CA THR A 171 13.07 18.59 -5.12
C THR A 171 13.18 17.94 -6.50
N ASP A 172 14.26 18.21 -7.24
CA ASP A 172 14.58 17.58 -8.54
C ASP A 172 14.97 16.09 -8.44
N THR A 173 14.62 15.43 -7.33
CA THR A 173 14.78 13.99 -7.15
C THR A 173 13.72 13.26 -7.98
N PRO A 174 14.04 12.12 -8.62
CA PRO A 174 13.03 11.37 -9.36
C PRO A 174 11.89 10.90 -8.44
N ALA A 175 10.66 10.96 -8.97
CA ALA A 175 9.51 10.36 -8.32
C ALA A 175 9.69 8.84 -8.22
N ARG A 176 8.99 8.21 -7.27
CA ARG A 176 8.99 6.76 -7.09
C ARG A 176 7.56 6.24 -7.13
N LEU A 177 7.36 5.08 -7.75
CA LEU A 177 6.06 4.42 -7.80
C LEU A 177 5.98 3.37 -6.70
N LEU A 178 5.01 3.53 -5.81
CA LEU A 178 4.67 2.58 -4.75
C LEU A 178 3.44 1.78 -5.20
N GLY A 179 3.58 0.46 -5.30
CA GLY A 179 2.49 -0.49 -5.46
C GLY A 179 2.28 -1.29 -4.20
N TYR A 180 1.01 -1.61 -3.90
CA TYR A 180 0.65 -2.56 -2.86
C TYR A 180 -0.36 -3.57 -3.38
N ALA A 181 -0.21 -4.81 -2.94
CA ALA A 181 -1.09 -5.90 -3.34
C ALA A 181 -1.42 -6.81 -2.15
N THR A 182 -2.68 -7.24 -2.08
CA THR A 182 -3.18 -8.04 -0.96
C THR A 182 -4.38 -8.88 -1.36
N GLY A 183 -4.69 -9.89 -0.54
CA GLY A 183 -5.94 -10.63 -0.57
C GLY A 183 -7.02 -10.12 0.38
N SER A 184 -6.79 -9.01 1.09
CA SER A 184 -7.62 -8.56 2.22
C SER A 184 -8.07 -7.11 2.07
N ASP A 185 -9.39 -6.88 1.97
CA ASP A 185 -9.97 -5.53 1.91
C ASP A 185 -9.51 -4.67 3.11
N ARG A 186 -9.53 -5.25 4.31
CA ARG A 186 -9.05 -4.59 5.54
C ARG A 186 -7.58 -4.14 5.45
N ALA A 187 -6.73 -4.91 4.77
CA ALA A 187 -5.32 -4.59 4.67
C ALA A 187 -5.08 -3.50 3.62
N LEU A 188 -5.86 -3.50 2.53
CA LEU A 188 -5.89 -2.41 1.57
C LEU A 188 -6.37 -1.11 2.23
N GLU A 189 -7.47 -1.16 2.98
CA GLU A 189 -7.99 0.01 3.73
C GLU A 189 -6.93 0.53 4.71
N ALA A 190 -6.29 -0.34 5.48
CA ALA A 190 -5.25 0.07 6.42
C ALA A 190 -4.05 0.73 5.74
N LEU A 191 -3.63 0.26 4.56
CA LEU A 191 -2.61 0.96 3.79
C LEU A 191 -3.09 2.35 3.34
N LYS A 192 -4.33 2.45 2.85
CA LYS A 192 -4.90 3.74 2.42
C LYS A 192 -4.95 4.73 3.57
N ASP A 193 -5.36 4.28 4.75
CA ASP A 193 -5.32 5.09 5.96
C ASP A 193 -3.88 5.49 6.29
N ALA A 194 -2.94 4.54 6.27
CA ALA A 194 -1.52 4.81 6.55
C ALA A 194 -0.90 5.84 5.58
N LEU A 195 -1.29 5.84 4.30
CA LEU A 195 -0.87 6.82 3.29
C LEU A 195 -1.34 8.23 3.65
N TRP A 196 -2.61 8.41 3.98
CA TRP A 196 -3.18 9.73 4.26
C TRP A 196 -2.92 10.24 5.68
N ASP A 197 -2.61 9.34 6.60
CA ASP A 197 -2.26 9.67 7.99
C ASP A 197 -0.79 10.08 8.17
N LEU A 198 -0.01 10.16 7.08
CA LEU A 198 1.34 10.72 7.13
C LEU A 198 1.27 12.24 7.39
N ASP A 199 2.20 12.75 8.19
CA ASP A 199 2.20 14.15 8.61
C ASP A 199 2.37 15.11 7.41
N GLU A 200 1.55 16.18 7.40
CA GLU A 200 1.31 17.14 6.30
C GLU A 200 2.56 17.96 5.89
N TYR A 201 3.67 17.80 6.61
CA TYR A 201 4.90 18.56 6.40
C TYR A 201 5.98 17.83 5.59
N ALA A 202 5.65 16.70 4.97
CA ALA A 202 6.57 16.01 4.07
C ALA A 202 6.57 16.69 2.69
N GLY A 203 7.71 17.22 2.23
CA GLY A 203 7.92 17.73 0.88
C GLY A 203 7.83 16.68 -0.24
N VAL A 204 6.85 15.78 -0.14
CA VAL A 204 6.49 14.72 -1.08
C VAL A 204 4.98 14.81 -1.27
N ARG A 205 4.53 14.79 -2.52
CA ARG A 205 3.12 14.77 -2.92
C ARG A 205 2.75 13.42 -3.48
N TYR A 206 1.46 13.11 -3.48
CA TYR A 206 0.93 11.91 -4.13
C TYR A 206 0.43 12.24 -5.52
N ARG A 207 0.70 11.38 -6.49
CA ARG A 207 0.06 11.40 -7.80
C ARG A 207 -0.56 10.04 -8.05
N ASP A 208 -1.83 10.02 -8.45
CA ASP A 208 -2.48 8.79 -8.90
C ASP A 208 -2.05 8.49 -10.34
N PRO A 209 -1.38 7.36 -10.63
CA PRO A 209 -0.99 7.02 -12.00
C PRO A 209 -2.18 6.81 -12.93
N ALA A 210 -3.37 6.56 -12.37
CA ALA A 210 -4.60 6.41 -13.14
C ALA A 210 -5.31 7.74 -13.42
N ASP A 211 -4.98 8.84 -12.72
CA ASP A 211 -5.61 10.16 -12.97
C ASP A 211 -5.05 10.74 -14.28
N PRO A 212 -5.88 10.92 -15.32
CA PRO A 212 -5.43 11.48 -16.59
C PRO A 212 -4.94 12.93 -16.46
N ALA A 213 -5.39 13.66 -15.44
CA ALA A 213 -4.90 15.01 -15.17
C ALA A 213 -3.51 15.01 -14.54
N GLY A 214 -3.07 13.89 -13.95
CA GLY A 214 -1.73 13.67 -13.42
C GLY A 214 -1.29 14.69 -12.38
N ARG A 215 -2.23 15.33 -11.67
CA ARG A 215 -1.91 16.41 -10.73
C ARG A 215 -1.44 15.83 -9.40
N PRO A 216 -0.25 16.22 -8.92
CA PRO A 216 0.15 15.88 -7.56
C PRO A 216 -0.77 16.56 -6.54
N VAL A 217 -1.14 15.83 -5.49
CA VAL A 217 -1.93 16.28 -4.35
C VAL A 217 -1.08 16.25 -3.09
N ASP A 218 -1.28 17.21 -2.22
CA ASP A 218 -0.59 17.25 -0.93
C ASP A 218 -1.06 16.11 -0.03
N ILE A 219 -0.15 15.58 0.77
CA ILE A 219 -0.46 14.55 1.77
C ILE A 219 -1.17 15.23 2.93
N SER A 220 -2.41 14.84 3.21
CA SER A 220 -3.20 15.40 4.31
C SER A 220 -4.21 14.37 4.82
N LEU A 221 -4.58 14.50 6.10
CA LEU A 221 -5.69 13.76 6.70
C LEU A 221 -7.01 14.03 5.98
N ASP A 222 -7.14 15.23 5.39
CA ASP A 222 -8.32 15.69 4.68
C ASP A 222 -7.95 16.03 3.22
N PRO A 223 -7.69 15.01 2.37
CA PRO A 223 -7.22 15.24 1.02
C PRO A 223 -8.25 16.01 0.17
N GLU A 224 -7.73 16.81 -0.77
CA GLU A 224 -8.55 17.60 -1.68
C GLU A 224 -9.56 16.69 -2.41
N PRO A 225 -10.88 16.93 -2.31
CA PRO A 225 -11.87 16.05 -2.91
C PRO A 225 -12.02 16.27 -4.43
N GLY A 226 -11.41 17.32 -4.99
CA GLY A 226 -11.51 17.70 -6.40
C GLY A 226 -11.22 16.55 -7.37
N PRO A 227 -10.04 15.91 -7.31
CA PRO A 227 -9.72 14.79 -8.18
C PRO A 227 -10.66 13.59 -8.00
N LEU A 228 -10.98 13.23 -6.74
CA LEU A 228 -11.91 12.12 -6.47
C LEU A 228 -13.31 12.39 -7.03
N ARG A 229 -13.83 13.62 -6.93
CA ARG A 229 -15.13 14.00 -7.51
C ARG A 229 -15.17 13.75 -9.02
N ARG A 230 -14.11 14.08 -9.75
CA ARG A 230 -14.03 13.83 -11.21
C ARG A 230 -14.04 12.33 -11.51
N GLU A 231 -13.27 11.54 -10.77
CA GLU A 231 -13.21 10.09 -10.94
C GLU A 231 -14.56 9.41 -10.63
N LEU A 232 -15.27 9.84 -9.59
CA LEU A 232 -16.60 9.32 -9.27
C LEU A 232 -17.62 9.65 -10.36
N LEU A 233 -17.61 10.87 -10.91
CA LEU A 233 -18.47 11.23 -12.04
C LEU A 233 -18.12 10.43 -13.29
N ALA A 234 -16.83 10.23 -13.58
CA ALA A 234 -16.38 9.41 -14.70
C ALA A 234 -16.82 7.94 -14.54
N GLU A 235 -16.77 7.39 -13.32
CA GLU A 235 -17.26 6.04 -13.04
C GLU A 235 -18.78 5.92 -13.22
N LEU A 236 -19.55 6.89 -12.74
CA LEU A 236 -21.01 6.92 -12.94
C LEU A 236 -21.37 7.07 -14.43
N ALA A 237 -20.63 7.88 -15.18
CA ALA A 237 -20.83 8.03 -16.62
C ALA A 237 -20.51 6.72 -17.37
N ARG A 238 -19.49 5.98 -16.95
CA ARG A 238 -19.05 4.72 -17.56
C ARG A 238 -19.94 3.53 -17.22
N SER A 239 -20.39 3.44 -15.97
CA SER A 239 -21.05 2.25 -15.41
C SER A 239 -22.54 2.44 -15.12
N GLY A 240 -23.07 3.66 -15.27
CA GLY A 240 -24.44 4.01 -14.92
C GLY A 240 -24.63 4.25 -13.40
N PRO A 241 -25.88 4.21 -12.91
CA PRO A 241 -26.18 4.36 -11.49
C PRO A 241 -25.43 3.32 -10.63
N ARG A 242 -24.93 3.75 -9.48
CA ARG A 242 -24.17 2.92 -8.54
C ARG A 242 -24.59 3.19 -7.11
N THR A 243 -24.52 2.17 -6.28
CA THR A 243 -24.71 2.33 -4.84
C THR A 243 -23.51 3.06 -4.20
N VAL A 244 -23.74 3.72 -3.07
CA VAL A 244 -22.64 4.30 -2.27
C VAL A 244 -21.58 3.26 -1.91
N THR A 245 -21.97 2.00 -1.65
CA THR A 245 -21.00 0.91 -1.40
C THR A 245 -20.09 0.65 -2.60
N GLU A 246 -20.64 0.62 -3.81
CA GLU A 246 -19.86 0.44 -5.03
C GLU A 246 -18.91 1.62 -5.28
N LEU A 247 -19.35 2.85 -5.02
CA LEU A 247 -18.51 4.05 -5.18
C LEU A 247 -17.41 4.14 -4.13
N ARG A 248 -17.68 3.74 -2.87
CA ARG A 248 -16.64 3.57 -1.83
C ARG A 248 -15.61 2.55 -2.25
N ARG A 249 -16.07 1.39 -2.76
CA ARG A 249 -15.18 0.34 -3.26
C ARG A 249 -14.33 0.86 -4.42
N PHE A 250 -14.94 1.56 -5.38
CA PHE A 250 -14.22 2.18 -6.49
C PHE A 250 -13.13 3.14 -6.01
N ALA A 251 -13.42 4.02 -5.03
CA ALA A 251 -12.40 4.91 -4.49
C ALA A 251 -11.20 4.14 -3.93
N VAL A 252 -11.46 3.09 -3.14
CA VAL A 252 -10.39 2.28 -2.52
C VAL A 252 -9.58 1.47 -3.55
N THR A 253 -10.24 0.86 -4.55
CA THR A 253 -9.58 -0.08 -5.47
C THR A 253 -9.05 0.57 -6.74
N SER A 254 -9.63 1.69 -7.17
CA SER A 254 -9.35 2.32 -8.46
C SER A 254 -8.66 3.67 -8.34
N THR A 255 -8.59 4.25 -7.14
CA THR A 255 -7.94 5.55 -6.92
C THR A 255 -6.97 5.51 -5.74
N ILE A 256 -6.26 6.60 -5.46
CA ILE A 256 -5.43 6.75 -4.25
C ILE A 256 -6.24 6.98 -2.95
N TYR A 257 -7.54 7.24 -3.02
CA TYR A 257 -8.38 7.68 -1.89
C TYR A 257 -8.95 6.56 -1.03
N ARG A 258 -9.48 6.91 0.15
CA ARG A 258 -10.18 6.02 1.09
C ARG A 258 -11.68 5.98 0.82
N ALA A 259 -12.36 4.98 1.39
CA ALA A 259 -13.83 4.92 1.37
C ALA A 259 -14.48 6.13 2.06
N ALA A 260 -13.87 6.67 3.11
CA ALA A 260 -14.36 7.86 3.80
C ALA A 260 -14.31 9.11 2.90
N ASP A 261 -13.28 9.23 2.06
CA ASP A 261 -13.12 10.33 1.11
C ASP A 261 -14.24 10.31 0.05
N ALA A 262 -14.68 9.12 -0.38
CA ALA A 262 -15.80 8.98 -1.31
C ALA A 262 -17.09 9.57 -0.75
N ASN A 263 -17.38 9.37 0.54
CA ASN A 263 -18.56 9.96 1.17
C ASN A 263 -18.51 11.49 1.16
N ARG A 264 -17.35 12.07 1.48
CA ARG A 264 -17.15 13.52 1.45
C ARG A 264 -17.32 14.08 0.06
N ALA A 265 -16.72 13.44 -0.94
CA ALA A 265 -16.88 13.80 -2.34
C ALA A 265 -18.35 13.73 -2.79
N LEU A 266 -19.08 12.68 -2.41
CA LEU A 266 -20.51 12.52 -2.73
C LEU A 266 -21.39 13.59 -2.09
N VAL A 267 -21.14 13.97 -0.83
CA VAL A 267 -21.86 15.07 -0.18
C VAL A 267 -21.69 16.37 -0.99
N THR A 268 -20.47 16.66 -1.42
CA THR A 268 -20.20 17.86 -2.22
C THR A 268 -20.82 17.78 -3.62
N LEU A 269 -20.82 16.61 -4.27
CA LEU A 269 -21.47 16.42 -5.57
C LEU A 269 -23.00 16.57 -5.49
N LEU A 270 -23.63 16.06 -4.43
CA LEU A 270 -25.06 16.22 -4.18
C LEU A 270 -25.41 17.70 -3.92
N ALA A 271 -24.60 18.39 -3.11
CA ALA A 271 -24.81 19.81 -2.84
C ALA A 271 -24.67 20.68 -4.11
N ALA A 272 -23.79 20.28 -5.03
CA ALA A 272 -23.61 20.94 -6.32
C ALA A 272 -24.66 20.54 -7.38
N GLY A 273 -25.54 19.58 -7.09
CA GLY A 273 -26.49 19.05 -8.07
C GLY A 273 -25.86 18.23 -9.20
N ALA A 274 -24.58 17.83 -9.08
CA ALA A 274 -23.88 17.06 -10.11
C ALA A 274 -24.31 15.57 -10.13
N VAL A 275 -24.89 15.10 -9.03
CA VAL A 275 -25.47 13.76 -8.90
C VAL A 275 -26.80 13.86 -8.16
N THR A 276 -27.66 12.88 -8.39
CA THR A 276 -28.90 12.65 -7.63
C THR A 276 -28.80 11.35 -6.84
N ARG A 277 -29.72 11.15 -5.88
CA ARG A 277 -29.74 9.94 -5.06
C ARG A 277 -31.15 9.38 -4.85
N GLU A 278 -31.22 8.07 -4.63
CA GLU A 278 -32.43 7.37 -4.22
C GLU A 278 -32.14 6.49 -2.99
N PRO A 279 -32.88 6.66 -1.87
CA PRO A 279 -33.91 7.68 -1.62
C PRO A 279 -33.33 9.12 -1.53
N GLU A 280 -34.16 10.12 -1.85
CA GLU A 280 -33.77 11.54 -1.86
C GLU A 280 -33.32 12.08 -0.49
N HIS A 281 -33.83 11.48 0.59
CA HIS A 281 -33.62 11.92 1.97
C HIS A 281 -32.95 10.85 2.83
N GLY A 282 -32.30 11.27 3.92
CA GLY A 282 -31.62 10.38 4.87
C GLY A 282 -30.10 10.38 4.78
N ARG A 283 -29.45 9.45 5.48
CA ARG A 283 -27.99 9.29 5.46
C ARG A 283 -27.54 8.61 4.17
N LEU A 284 -26.28 8.82 3.76
CA LEU A 284 -25.64 8.07 2.67
C LEU A 284 -25.27 6.65 3.15
N GLY A 285 -26.32 5.84 3.32
CA GLY A 285 -26.24 4.39 3.55
C GLY A 285 -25.63 3.66 2.36
N GLY A 286 -25.20 2.43 2.57
CA GLY A 286 -24.48 1.66 1.55
C GLY A 286 -25.31 1.29 0.32
N ASP A 287 -26.62 1.19 0.48
CA ASP A 287 -27.63 0.82 -0.52
C ASP A 287 -28.20 2.02 -1.28
N VAL A 288 -27.90 3.24 -0.84
CA VAL A 288 -28.33 4.47 -1.52
C VAL A 288 -27.77 4.48 -2.94
N MET A 289 -28.66 4.58 -3.93
CA MET A 289 -28.31 4.66 -5.33
C MET A 289 -27.91 6.08 -5.68
N ILE A 290 -26.82 6.25 -6.42
CA ILE A 290 -26.31 7.53 -6.92
C ILE A 290 -26.31 7.50 -8.45
N THR A 291 -26.84 8.55 -9.05
CA THR A 291 -26.93 8.71 -10.51
C THR A 291 -26.31 10.04 -10.91
N ALA A 292 -25.47 10.05 -11.95
CA ALA A 292 -24.97 11.30 -12.51
C ALA A 292 -26.10 12.11 -13.14
N ASP A 293 -26.13 13.42 -12.90
CA ASP A 293 -27.03 14.31 -13.63
C ASP A 293 -26.43 14.61 -15.02
N PRO A 294 -27.13 14.31 -16.14
CA PRO A 294 -26.65 14.61 -17.49
C PRO A 294 -26.30 16.09 -17.72
N GLY A 295 -26.82 17.02 -16.90
CA GLY A 295 -26.56 18.46 -16.98
C GLY A 295 -25.54 19.01 -15.97
N GLY A 296 -25.06 18.18 -15.04
CA GLY A 296 -24.20 18.62 -13.93
C GLY A 296 -22.74 18.73 -14.31
N THR A 297 -22.29 19.91 -14.78
CA THR A 297 -20.85 20.20 -14.89
C THR A 297 -20.26 20.45 -13.49
N ALA A 298 -19.20 19.71 -13.14
CA ALA A 298 -18.38 20.01 -11.98
C ALA A 298 -17.65 21.35 -12.20
N GLU A 299 -18.28 22.47 -11.82
CA GLU A 299 -17.56 23.74 -11.76
C GLU A 299 -16.45 23.64 -10.70
N PRO A 300 -15.22 24.08 -11.01
CA PRO A 300 -14.14 24.13 -10.04
C PRO A 300 -14.42 25.27 -9.06
N THR A 301 -14.86 24.94 -7.85
CA THR A 301 -14.72 25.86 -6.72
C THR A 301 -13.26 25.82 -6.29
N ALA A 302 -12.62 26.99 -6.39
CA ALA A 302 -11.22 27.26 -6.06
C ALA A 302 -10.88 27.01 -4.59
#